data_AF-A0A3A9SVN8-F1
#
_entry.id   AF-A0A3A9SVN8-F1
#
_cell.length_a   1.000
_cell.length_b   1.000
_cell.length_c   1.000
_cell.angle_alpha   90.00
_cell.angle_beta   90.00
_cell.angle_gamma   90.00
#
_symmetry.space_group_name_H-M   'P 1'
#
loop_
_entity.id
_entity.type
_entity.pdbx_description
1 polymer ?
#
loop_
_entity_poly.entity_id
_entity_poly.type
_entity_poly.pdbx_seq_one_letter_code
_entity_poly.pdbx_strand_id
1 'polypeptide(L)'
;MITTLAIIGIIGGLLCATADLLLDLKGPKNKKLGKMKILDSEWMNMAHWRFVWSDILAMFAVPMYSCGFIALMMVLGKQNQTLATTLTIVFLCGAMGGFMIHTFLCQQPTIYRKIVAKGDEELAEDVIQSTFRQIYVPFFTLYVMLVIIPALVVIVLLITGVLQAPYWCVLLNPLAFQLIGFMFRATKLDIFIDAPSCCAASLGLAAYGVLALICL
;
A
#
# COMPACT_ATOMS: atom_id res chain seq x y z
N MET A 1 -24.69 -8.72 -0.15
CA MET A 1 -23.92 -7.48 0.08
C MET A 1 -22.47 -7.78 0.49
N ILE A 2 -22.21 -8.51 1.60
CA ILE A 2 -20.84 -8.82 2.05
C ILE A 2 -19.99 -9.47 0.95
N THR A 3 -20.47 -10.55 0.33
CA THR A 3 -19.76 -11.27 -0.75
C THR A 3 -19.37 -10.35 -1.91
N THR A 4 -20.28 -9.49 -2.36
CA THR A 4 -20.03 -8.54 -3.45
C THR A 4 -18.93 -7.54 -3.08
N LEU A 5 -19.00 -6.95 -1.89
CA LEU A 5 -17.99 -6.00 -1.42
C LEU A 5 -16.63 -6.67 -1.21
N ALA A 6 -16.61 -7.92 -0.75
CA ALA A 6 -15.40 -8.71 -0.60
C ALA A 6 -14.71 -8.97 -1.96
N ILE A 7 -15.48 -9.36 -2.99
CA ILE A 7 -14.95 -9.56 -4.35
C ILE A 7 -14.42 -8.25 -4.94
N ILE A 8 -15.16 -7.14 -4.80
CA ILE A 8 -14.68 -5.80 -5.21
C ILE A 8 -13.39 -5.45 -4.46
N GLY A 9 -13.32 -5.78 -3.18
CA GLY A 9 -12.14 -5.67 -2.32
C GLY A 9 -10.91 -6.36 -2.87
N ILE A 10 -11.07 -7.64 -3.25
CA ILE A 10 -10.00 -8.46 -3.82
C ILE A 10 -9.51 -7.82 -5.13
N ILE A 11 -10.42 -7.47 -6.04
CA ILE A 11 -10.09 -6.83 -7.31
C ILE A 11 -9.36 -5.50 -7.07
N GLY A 12 -9.85 -4.70 -6.11
CA GLY A 12 -9.23 -3.43 -5.74
C GLY A 12 -7.81 -3.57 -5.22
N GLY A 13 -7.55 -4.54 -4.34
CA GLY A 13 -6.20 -4.77 -3.82
C GLY A 13 -5.23 -5.27 -4.90
N LEU A 14 -5.69 -6.14 -5.81
CA LEU A 14 -4.92 -6.56 -7.00
C LEU A 14 -4.62 -5.39 -7.95
N LEU A 15 -5.59 -4.49 -8.13
CA LEU A 15 -5.42 -3.27 -8.91
C LEU A 15 -4.39 -2.34 -8.27
N CYS A 16 -4.43 -2.19 -6.94
CA CYS A 16 -3.46 -1.41 -6.17
C CYS A 16 -2.05 -2.00 -6.27
N ALA A 17 -1.93 -3.33 -6.17
CA ALA A 17 -0.66 -4.03 -6.38
C ALA A 17 -0.10 -3.79 -7.78
N THR A 18 -0.96 -3.73 -8.80
CA THR A 18 -0.58 -3.38 -10.18
C THR A 18 -0.11 -1.93 -10.29
N ALA A 19 -0.80 -1.00 -9.62
CA ALA A 19 -0.39 0.40 -9.53
C ALA A 19 1.00 0.52 -8.89
N ASP A 20 1.24 -0.17 -7.78
CA ASP A 20 2.54 -0.20 -7.10
C ASP A 20 3.66 -0.77 -7.98
N LEU A 21 3.37 -1.79 -8.79
CA LEU A 21 4.35 -2.31 -9.75
C LEU A 21 4.71 -1.27 -10.82
N LEU A 22 3.72 -0.56 -11.35
CA LEU A 22 3.97 0.53 -12.31
C LEU A 22 4.84 1.63 -11.69
N LEU A 23 4.60 1.96 -10.42
CA LEU A 23 5.35 2.96 -9.65
C LEU A 23 6.78 2.51 -9.29
N ASP A 24 6.97 1.28 -8.81
CA ASP A 24 8.17 0.90 -8.04
C ASP A 24 9.07 -0.14 -8.72
N LEU A 25 8.67 -0.70 -9.89
CA LEU A 25 9.52 -1.62 -10.66
C LEU A 25 10.67 -0.86 -11.34
N LYS A 26 11.78 -0.70 -10.64
CA LYS A 26 12.89 0.21 -11.00
C LYS A 26 14.04 -0.50 -11.71
N GLY A 27 14.15 -1.81 -11.55
CA GLY A 27 15.21 -2.62 -12.14
C GLY A 27 16.39 -2.84 -11.19
N PRO A 28 17.23 -3.85 -11.46
CA PRO A 28 18.35 -4.24 -10.62
C PRO A 28 19.46 -3.18 -10.53
N LYS A 29 19.49 -2.21 -11.45
CA LYS A 29 20.48 -1.12 -11.49
C LYS A 29 20.14 0.02 -10.53
N ASN A 30 18.94 0.01 -9.95
CA ASN A 30 18.47 1.08 -9.11
C ASN A 30 19.26 1.21 -7.80
N LYS A 31 19.70 2.43 -7.52
CA LYS A 31 20.38 2.81 -6.28
C LYS A 31 19.60 3.91 -5.59
N LYS A 32 19.50 3.82 -4.27
CA LYS A 32 19.01 4.92 -3.44
C LYS A 32 20.05 6.03 -3.40
N LEU A 33 19.63 7.25 -3.73
CA LEU A 33 20.46 8.45 -3.78
C LEU A 33 20.02 9.47 -2.71
N GLY A 34 20.85 10.49 -2.52
CA GLY A 34 20.62 11.59 -1.58
C GLY A 34 20.82 11.20 -0.12
N LYS A 35 20.89 12.20 0.76
CA LYS A 35 21.17 12.03 2.19
C LYS A 35 20.10 11.19 2.90
N MET A 36 18.83 11.35 2.50
CA MET A 36 17.70 10.63 3.10
C MET A 36 17.36 9.31 2.39
N LYS A 37 18.11 8.89 1.35
CA LYS A 37 17.83 7.69 0.55
C LYS A 37 16.39 7.61 -0.01
N ILE A 38 15.80 8.77 -0.29
CA ILE A 38 14.44 8.87 -0.86
C ILE A 38 14.45 8.89 -2.39
N LEU A 39 15.57 9.28 -3.00
CA LEU A 39 15.75 9.34 -4.44
C LEU A 39 16.11 7.95 -5.01
N ASP A 40 15.72 7.68 -6.24
CA ASP A 40 16.05 6.46 -6.96
C ASP A 40 16.74 6.80 -8.29
N SER A 41 17.93 6.24 -8.53
CA SER A 41 18.73 6.53 -9.72
C SER A 41 18.02 6.21 -11.03
N GLU A 42 17.17 5.18 -11.04
CA GLU A 42 16.47 4.73 -12.25
C GLU A 42 15.25 5.57 -12.61
N TRP A 43 14.86 6.55 -11.79
CA TRP A 43 13.80 7.49 -12.17
C TRP A 43 14.06 8.18 -13.51
N MET A 44 15.34 8.41 -13.87
CA MET A 44 15.71 9.00 -15.16
C MET A 44 15.34 8.13 -16.36
N ASN A 45 15.36 6.81 -16.21
CA ASN A 45 15.16 5.83 -17.28
C ASN A 45 13.73 5.29 -17.34
N MET A 46 12.96 5.44 -16.25
CA MET A 46 11.57 4.97 -16.20
C MET A 46 10.67 5.79 -17.13
N ALA A 47 9.80 5.10 -17.87
CA ALA A 47 8.87 5.75 -18.76
C ALA A 47 7.77 6.51 -17.99
N HIS A 48 7.54 7.78 -18.33
CA HIS A 48 6.60 8.66 -17.61
C HIS A 48 5.16 8.13 -17.55
N TRP A 49 4.70 7.45 -18.61
CA TRP A 49 3.36 6.87 -18.67
C TRP A 49 3.07 5.91 -17.52
N ARG A 50 4.10 5.26 -16.96
CA ARG A 50 3.96 4.34 -15.83
C ARG A 50 3.39 5.04 -14.60
N PHE A 51 3.88 6.24 -14.30
CA PHE A 51 3.43 7.02 -13.14
C PHE A 51 2.01 7.55 -13.33
N VAL A 52 1.66 7.94 -14.56
CA VAL A 52 0.31 8.39 -14.91
C VAL A 52 -0.69 7.24 -14.73
N TRP A 53 -0.41 6.07 -15.30
CA TRP A 53 -1.30 4.92 -15.17
C TRP A 53 -1.33 4.38 -13.74
N SER A 54 -0.21 4.37 -13.04
CA SER A 54 -0.13 4.03 -11.63
C SER A 54 -1.11 4.86 -10.79
N ASP A 55 -1.12 6.18 -10.98
CA ASP A 55 -2.00 7.09 -10.23
C ASP A 55 -3.48 6.89 -10.60
N ILE A 56 -3.79 6.73 -11.89
CA ILE A 56 -5.16 6.42 -12.36
C ILE A 56 -5.67 5.10 -11.76
N LEU A 57 -4.83 4.06 -11.73
CA LEU A 57 -5.21 2.78 -11.14
C LEU A 57 -5.45 2.92 -9.64
N ALA A 58 -4.58 3.63 -8.92
CA ALA A 58 -4.73 3.86 -7.48
C ALA A 58 -6.02 4.62 -7.14
N MET A 59 -6.43 5.59 -7.96
CA MET A 59 -7.69 6.34 -7.80
C MET A 59 -8.91 5.41 -7.68
N PHE A 60 -8.95 4.32 -8.46
CA PHE A 60 -10.02 3.33 -8.39
C PHE A 60 -9.73 2.22 -7.37
N ALA A 61 -8.47 1.80 -7.25
CA ALA A 61 -8.07 0.72 -6.38
C ALA A 61 -8.35 1.01 -4.90
N VAL A 62 -8.13 2.25 -4.45
CA VAL A 62 -8.31 2.68 -3.05
C VAL A 62 -9.74 2.50 -2.53
N PRO A 63 -10.77 3.06 -3.19
CA PRO A 63 -12.15 2.82 -2.77
C PRO A 63 -12.54 1.34 -2.93
N MET A 64 -12.03 0.65 -3.96
CA MET A 64 -12.35 -0.75 -4.19
C MET A 64 -11.79 -1.67 -3.10
N TYR A 65 -10.50 -1.59 -2.74
CA TYR A 65 -9.94 -2.44 -1.67
C TYR A 65 -10.60 -2.13 -0.33
N SER A 66 -11.04 -0.89 -0.13
CA SER A 66 -11.78 -0.48 1.08
C SER A 66 -13.09 -1.24 1.22
N CYS A 67 -13.74 -1.62 0.10
CA CYS A 67 -14.91 -2.52 0.14
C CYS A 67 -14.57 -3.88 0.76
N GLY A 68 -13.37 -4.42 0.54
CA GLY A 68 -12.93 -5.68 1.13
C GLY A 68 -12.81 -5.60 2.64
N PHE A 69 -12.20 -4.53 3.15
CA PHE A 69 -12.12 -4.31 4.59
C PHE A 69 -13.50 -4.03 5.22
N ILE A 70 -14.35 -3.22 4.56
CA ILE A 70 -15.73 -3.00 5.00
C ILE A 70 -16.50 -4.33 5.06
N ALA A 71 -16.34 -5.20 4.06
CA ALA A 71 -16.96 -6.52 4.08
C ALA A 71 -16.54 -7.35 5.30
N LEU A 72 -15.25 -7.34 5.64
CA LEU A 72 -14.74 -7.99 6.85
C LEU A 72 -15.32 -7.36 8.13
N MET A 73 -15.43 -6.04 8.18
CA MET A 73 -16.03 -5.33 9.32
C MET A 73 -17.52 -5.60 9.45
N MET A 74 -18.25 -5.82 8.35
CA MET A 74 -19.65 -6.27 8.41
C MET A 74 -19.79 -7.67 9.02
N VAL A 75 -18.82 -8.56 8.80
CA VAL A 75 -18.78 -9.86 9.47
C VAL A 75 -18.56 -9.67 10.98
N LEU A 76 -17.57 -8.86 11.36
CA LEU A 76 -17.30 -8.52 12.76
C LEU A 76 -18.49 -7.83 13.44
N GLY A 77 -19.22 -6.97 12.73
CA GLY A 77 -20.35 -6.20 13.24
C GLY A 77 -21.50 -7.07 13.76
N LYS A 78 -21.63 -8.32 13.26
CA LYS A 78 -22.58 -9.30 13.79
C LYS A 78 -22.30 -9.68 15.25
N GLN A 79 -21.06 -9.53 15.70
CA GLN A 79 -20.62 -9.84 17.07
C GLN A 79 -20.31 -8.58 17.89
N ASN A 80 -19.66 -7.58 17.27
CA ASN A 80 -19.26 -6.34 17.93
C ASN A 80 -19.33 -5.14 16.99
N GLN A 81 -20.50 -4.50 16.96
CA GLN A 81 -20.80 -3.37 16.08
C GLN A 81 -19.91 -2.14 16.36
N THR A 82 -19.62 -1.85 17.64
CA THR A 82 -18.81 -0.69 18.02
C THR A 82 -17.39 -0.84 17.51
N LEU A 83 -16.76 -1.99 17.74
CA LEU A 83 -15.40 -2.26 17.26
C LEU A 83 -15.33 -2.24 15.73
N ALA A 84 -16.30 -2.86 15.05
CA ALA A 84 -16.39 -2.86 13.59
C ALA A 84 -16.47 -1.44 13.01
N THR A 85 -17.29 -0.59 13.62
CA THR A 85 -17.48 0.80 13.20
C THR A 85 -16.19 1.61 13.41
N THR A 86 -15.56 1.50 14.58
CA THR A 86 -14.30 2.18 14.89
C THR A 86 -13.20 1.79 13.92
N LEU A 87 -13.01 0.48 13.67
CA LEU A 87 -12.00 -0.01 12.73
C LEU A 87 -12.29 0.46 11.29
N THR A 88 -13.56 0.49 10.88
CA THR A 88 -13.94 1.02 9.57
C THR A 88 -13.53 2.48 9.42
N ILE A 89 -13.80 3.33 10.43
CA ILE A 89 -13.41 4.75 10.40
C ILE A 89 -11.88 4.89 10.34
N VAL A 90 -11.15 4.16 11.19
CA VAL A 90 -9.68 4.18 11.19
C VAL A 90 -9.13 3.80 9.82
N PHE A 91 -9.64 2.71 9.24
CA PHE A 91 -9.21 2.23 7.93
C PHE A 91 -9.52 3.25 6.83
N LEU A 92 -10.71 3.85 6.82
CA LEU A 92 -11.11 4.83 5.81
C LEU A 92 -10.27 6.13 5.90
N CYS A 93 -9.96 6.59 7.12
CA CYS A 93 -8.98 7.66 7.31
C CYS A 93 -7.62 7.27 6.73
N GLY A 94 -7.15 6.04 7.00
CA GLY A 94 -5.93 5.50 6.39
C GLY A 94 -5.98 5.42 4.86
N ALA A 95 -7.14 5.06 4.29
CA ALA A 95 -7.33 4.94 2.85
C ALA A 95 -7.23 6.29 2.13
N MET A 96 -7.62 7.41 2.77
CA MET A 96 -7.31 8.75 2.26
C MET A 96 -5.80 8.96 2.09
N GLY A 97 -5.02 8.45 3.04
CA GLY A 97 -3.56 8.43 2.94
C GLY A 97 -3.06 7.51 1.83
N GLY A 98 -3.69 6.36 1.62
CA GLY A 98 -3.35 5.44 0.54
C GLY A 98 -3.29 6.15 -0.82
N PHE A 99 -4.35 6.88 -1.18
CA PHE A 99 -4.36 7.65 -2.43
C PHE A 99 -3.37 8.82 -2.42
N MET A 100 -3.39 9.65 -1.37
CA MET A 100 -2.49 10.82 -1.25
C MET A 100 -1.01 10.43 -1.36
N ILE A 101 -0.59 9.40 -0.63
CA ILE A 101 0.79 8.88 -0.62
C ILE A 101 1.14 8.37 -2.02
N HIS A 102 0.25 7.63 -2.66
CA HIS A 102 0.51 7.07 -3.99
C HIS A 102 0.70 8.15 -5.04
N THR A 103 -0.20 9.13 -5.09
CA THR A 103 -0.11 10.28 -6.01
C THR A 103 1.17 11.06 -5.76
N PHE A 104 1.50 11.34 -4.49
CA PHE A 104 2.73 12.02 -4.12
C PHE A 104 3.96 11.27 -4.65
N LEU A 105 4.06 9.96 -4.40
CA LEU A 105 5.17 9.13 -4.86
C LEU A 105 5.25 9.04 -6.39
N CYS A 106 4.12 9.08 -7.11
CA CYS A 106 4.09 9.12 -8.58
C CYS A 106 4.62 10.45 -9.15
N GLN A 107 4.52 11.55 -8.41
CA GLN A 107 5.00 12.87 -8.85
C GLN A 107 6.52 13.04 -8.68
N GLN A 108 7.12 12.41 -7.67
CA GLN A 108 8.55 12.55 -7.33
C GLN A 108 9.49 12.27 -8.53
N PRO A 109 9.33 11.17 -9.30
CA PRO A 109 10.17 10.90 -10.47
C PRO A 109 10.06 11.98 -11.54
N THR A 110 8.86 12.52 -11.76
CA THR A 110 8.62 13.55 -12.77
C THR A 110 9.29 14.86 -12.39
N ILE A 111 9.15 15.28 -11.12
CA ILE A 111 9.81 16.48 -10.59
C ILE A 111 11.33 16.32 -10.69
N TYR A 112 11.86 15.21 -10.19
CA TYR A 112 13.29 14.91 -10.21
C TYR A 112 13.86 14.99 -11.64
N ARG A 113 13.26 14.29 -12.60
CA ARG A 113 13.69 14.29 -14.00
C ARG A 113 13.70 15.67 -14.64
N LYS A 114 12.68 16.49 -14.36
CA LYS A 114 12.53 17.82 -14.97
C LYS A 114 13.59 18.79 -14.47
N ILE A 115 14.01 18.67 -13.21
CA ILE A 115 15.05 19.51 -12.63
C ILE A 115 16.44 19.02 -13.07
N VAL A 116 16.71 17.70 -13.00
CA VAL A 116 17.98 17.11 -13.45
C VAL A 116 18.24 17.36 -14.94
N ALA A 117 17.21 17.37 -15.79
CA ALA A 117 17.35 17.72 -17.20
C ALA A 117 17.85 19.16 -17.45
N LYS A 118 17.81 20.03 -16.43
CA LYS A 118 18.40 21.38 -16.44
C LYS A 118 19.81 21.43 -15.85
N GLY A 119 20.37 20.30 -15.43
CA GLY A 119 21.70 20.19 -14.84
C GLY A 119 21.79 20.51 -13.35
N ASP A 120 20.67 20.50 -12.62
CA ASP A 120 20.61 20.92 -11.21
C ASP A 120 20.19 19.77 -10.28
N GLU A 121 21.10 18.85 -10.02
CA GLU A 121 20.82 17.68 -9.16
C GLU A 121 20.61 18.06 -7.70
N GLU A 122 21.29 19.11 -7.22
CA GLU A 122 21.19 19.59 -5.84
C GLU A 122 19.80 20.19 -5.58
N LEU A 123 19.29 21.03 -6.49
CA LEU A 123 17.92 21.53 -6.41
C LEU A 123 16.89 20.39 -6.47
N ALA A 124 17.15 19.37 -7.30
CA ALA A 124 16.26 18.22 -7.41
C ALA A 124 16.17 17.46 -6.07
N GLU A 125 17.31 17.23 -5.40
CA GLU A 125 17.33 16.62 -4.06
C GLU A 125 16.62 17.49 -3.02
N ASP A 126 16.90 18.80 -2.99
CA ASP A 126 16.32 19.72 -2.00
C ASP A 126 14.80 19.84 -2.13
N VAL A 127 14.26 19.96 -3.35
CA VAL A 127 12.82 20.02 -3.60
C VAL A 127 12.12 18.73 -3.14
N ILE A 128 12.66 17.57 -3.51
CA ILE A 128 12.10 16.26 -3.15
C ILE A 128 12.15 16.05 -1.63
N GLN A 129 13.26 16.40 -0.99
CA GLN A 129 13.41 16.32 0.46
C GLN A 129 12.47 17.27 1.21
N SER A 130 12.36 18.51 0.76
CA SER A 130 11.50 19.53 1.38
C SER A 130 10.02 19.17 1.25
N THR A 131 9.60 18.70 0.07
CA THR A 131 8.22 18.23 -0.15
C THR A 131 7.90 16.98 0.66
N PHE A 132 8.83 16.02 0.78
CA PHE A 132 8.64 14.85 1.64
C PHE A 132 8.52 15.25 3.12
N ARG A 133 9.34 16.19 3.58
CA ARG A 133 9.29 16.69 4.97
C ARG A 133 7.93 17.32 5.30
N GLN A 134 7.33 18.04 4.34
CA GLN A 134 6.01 18.65 4.51
C GLN A 134 4.92 17.61 4.80
N ILE A 135 4.99 16.44 4.17
CA ILE A 135 3.99 15.39 4.33
C ILE A 135 4.41 14.27 5.29
N TYR A 136 5.59 14.36 5.90
CA TYR A 136 6.17 13.26 6.69
C TYR A 136 5.22 12.74 7.76
N VAL A 137 4.65 13.63 8.57
CA VAL A 137 3.72 13.24 9.64
C VAL A 137 2.43 12.64 9.05
N PRO A 138 1.69 13.31 8.14
CA PRO A 138 0.53 12.70 7.47
C PRO A 138 0.84 11.35 6.81
N PHE A 139 1.97 11.20 6.14
CA PHE A 139 2.39 9.97 5.46
C PHE A 139 2.40 8.81 6.44
N PHE A 140 3.18 8.92 7.52
CA PHE A 140 3.34 7.81 8.47
C PHE A 140 2.08 7.57 9.30
N THR A 141 1.37 8.64 9.73
CA THR A 141 0.13 8.49 10.49
C THR A 141 -0.94 7.76 9.67
N LEU A 142 -1.19 8.18 8.44
CA LEU A 142 -2.24 7.58 7.62
C LEU A 142 -1.85 6.16 7.17
N TYR A 143 -0.56 5.93 6.90
CA TYR A 143 -0.05 4.59 6.63
C TYR A 143 -0.25 3.64 7.83
N VAL A 144 0.01 4.10 9.06
CA VAL A 144 -0.24 3.31 10.27
C VAL A 144 -1.72 2.98 10.44
N MET A 145 -2.61 3.94 10.15
CA MET A 145 -4.06 3.74 10.19
C MET A 145 -4.57 2.78 9.11
N LEU A 146 -3.91 2.73 7.95
CA LEU A 146 -4.29 1.85 6.84
C LEU A 146 -3.77 0.42 6.99
N VAL A 147 -2.49 0.28 7.37
CA VAL A 147 -1.77 -1.00 7.30
C VAL A 147 -1.59 -1.61 8.69
N ILE A 148 -1.05 -0.84 9.63
CA ILE A 148 -0.55 -1.40 10.90
C ILE A 148 -1.69 -1.69 11.89
N ILE A 149 -2.51 -0.68 12.20
CA ILE A 149 -3.60 -0.83 13.18
C ILE A 149 -4.60 -1.92 12.72
N PRO A 150 -5.12 -1.88 11.48
CA PRO A 150 -6.09 -2.88 11.04
C PRO A 150 -5.51 -4.30 11.02
N ALA A 151 -4.24 -4.46 10.62
CA ALA A 151 -3.60 -5.77 10.59
C ALA A 151 -3.44 -6.36 11.99
N LEU A 152 -2.90 -5.60 12.94
CA LEU A 152 -2.70 -6.07 14.31
C LEU A 152 -4.03 -6.43 14.99
N VAL A 153 -5.06 -5.61 14.81
CA VAL A 153 -6.38 -5.90 15.39
C VAL A 153 -7.00 -7.14 14.75
N VAL A 154 -6.94 -7.30 13.42
CA VAL A 154 -7.45 -8.51 12.74
C VAL A 154 -6.71 -9.77 13.21
N ILE A 155 -5.40 -9.71 13.39
CA ILE A 155 -4.61 -10.83 13.94
C ILE A 155 -5.12 -11.22 15.33
N VAL A 156 -5.33 -10.25 16.23
CA VAL A 156 -5.86 -10.50 17.57
C VAL A 156 -7.27 -11.09 17.52
N LEU A 157 -8.13 -10.60 16.63
CA LEU A 157 -9.49 -11.11 16.47
C LEU A 157 -9.52 -12.55 15.98
N LEU A 158 -8.58 -12.94 15.11
CA LEU A 158 -8.43 -14.33 14.65
C LEU A 158 -7.92 -15.24 15.76
N ILE A 159 -6.89 -14.82 16.51
CA ILE A 159 -6.30 -15.62 17.60
C ILE A 159 -7.30 -15.83 18.74
N THR A 160 -8.10 -14.82 19.05
CA THR A 160 -9.14 -14.90 20.10
C THR A 160 -10.43 -15.58 19.63
N GLY A 161 -10.54 -15.93 18.34
CA GLY A 161 -11.71 -16.62 17.78
C GLY A 161 -12.94 -15.72 17.58
N VAL A 162 -12.81 -14.41 17.75
CA VAL A 162 -13.88 -13.44 17.44
C VAL A 162 -14.14 -13.44 15.94
N LEU A 163 -13.09 -13.42 15.12
CA LEU A 163 -13.20 -13.75 13.70
C LEU A 163 -12.97 -15.25 13.53
N GLN A 164 -14.02 -15.96 13.10
CA GLN A 164 -13.98 -17.41 12.92
C GLN A 164 -13.34 -17.76 11.58
N ALA A 165 -12.03 -18.04 11.60
CA ALA A 165 -11.29 -18.55 10.47
C ALA A 165 -10.12 -19.44 10.94
N PRO A 166 -9.58 -20.31 10.08
CA PRO A 166 -8.40 -21.11 10.42
C PRO A 166 -7.21 -20.25 10.85
N TYR A 167 -6.41 -20.71 11.82
CA TYR A 167 -5.30 -19.93 12.37
C TYR A 167 -4.28 -19.42 11.35
N TRP A 168 -4.07 -20.11 10.22
CA TRP A 168 -3.15 -19.64 9.18
C TRP A 168 -3.60 -18.32 8.53
N CYS A 169 -4.88 -17.95 8.66
CA CYS A 169 -5.43 -16.68 8.17
C CYS A 169 -4.82 -15.45 8.85
N VAL A 170 -4.06 -15.61 9.95
CA VAL A 170 -3.26 -14.51 10.54
C VAL A 170 -2.23 -13.95 9.56
N LEU A 171 -1.92 -14.65 8.47
CA LEU A 171 -1.05 -14.17 7.39
C LEU A 171 -1.79 -13.30 6.35
N LEU A 172 -3.14 -13.32 6.32
CA LEU A 172 -3.96 -12.63 5.32
C LEU A 172 -4.20 -11.16 5.69
N ASN A 173 -3.14 -10.37 5.73
CA ASN A 173 -3.19 -8.94 6.02
C ASN A 173 -2.00 -8.18 5.39
N PRO A 174 -2.10 -6.86 5.18
CA PRO A 174 -1.06 -6.06 4.53
C PRO A 174 0.28 -6.07 5.27
N LEU A 175 0.29 -6.10 6.59
CA LEU A 175 1.54 -6.12 7.37
C LEU A 175 2.33 -7.42 7.14
N ALA A 176 1.67 -8.57 7.22
CA ALA A 176 2.31 -9.87 6.99
C ALA A 176 2.87 -9.98 5.57
N PHE A 177 2.08 -9.59 4.57
CA PHE A 177 2.53 -9.60 3.17
C PHE A 177 3.70 -8.64 2.96
N GLN A 178 3.67 -7.46 3.56
CA GLN A 178 4.76 -6.50 3.43
C GLN A 178 6.07 -7.00 4.04
N LEU A 179 6.00 -7.68 5.20
CA LEU A 179 7.17 -8.34 5.78
C LEU A 179 7.72 -9.42 4.84
N ILE A 180 6.85 -10.22 4.22
CA ILE A 180 7.25 -11.20 3.19
C ILE A 180 7.92 -10.50 1.99
N GLY A 181 7.36 -9.38 1.52
CA GLY A 181 7.94 -8.58 0.46
C GLY A 181 9.34 -8.05 0.82
N PHE A 182 9.53 -7.58 2.06
CA PHE A 182 10.86 -7.17 2.54
C PHE A 182 11.84 -8.33 2.60
N MET A 183 11.42 -9.52 3.05
CA MET A 183 12.26 -10.71 3.06
C MET A 183 12.68 -11.12 1.64
N PHE A 184 11.76 -11.12 0.68
CA PHE A 184 12.08 -11.39 -0.72
C PHE A 184 13.06 -10.38 -1.28
N ARG A 185 12.84 -9.08 -1.04
CA ARG A 185 13.77 -8.05 -1.48
C ARG A 185 15.17 -8.19 -0.87
N ALA A 186 15.25 -8.65 0.39
CA ALA A 186 16.52 -8.89 1.07
C ALA A 186 17.36 -10.01 0.43
N THR A 187 16.74 -10.94 -0.31
CA THR A 187 17.47 -12.00 -1.04
C THR A 187 18.32 -11.47 -2.19
N LYS A 188 18.02 -10.26 -2.71
CA LYS A 188 18.65 -9.64 -3.88
C LYS A 188 18.63 -10.50 -5.16
N LEU A 189 17.78 -11.52 -5.22
CA LEU A 189 17.54 -12.25 -6.46
C LEU A 189 16.91 -11.30 -7.47
N ASP A 190 17.31 -11.39 -8.74
CA ASP A 190 16.82 -10.47 -9.80
C ASP A 190 15.30 -10.47 -9.92
N ILE A 191 14.65 -11.60 -9.64
CA ILE A 191 13.18 -11.74 -9.64
C ILE A 191 12.49 -11.01 -8.48
N PHE A 192 13.21 -10.71 -7.39
CA PHE A 192 12.68 -10.10 -6.16
C PHE A 192 13.29 -8.73 -5.85
N ILE A 193 14.29 -8.28 -6.60
CA ILE A 193 14.93 -6.97 -6.41
C ILE A 193 13.93 -5.82 -6.59
N ASP A 194 12.94 -6.07 -7.45
CA ASP A 194 11.80 -5.21 -7.74
C ASP A 194 10.50 -5.72 -7.13
N ALA A 195 10.51 -6.76 -6.28
CA ALA A 195 9.30 -7.19 -5.55
C ALA A 195 8.95 -6.07 -4.57
N PRO A 196 8.03 -5.15 -4.93
CA PRO A 196 7.85 -3.95 -4.17
C PRO A 196 7.19 -4.37 -2.87
N SER A 197 7.84 -4.07 -1.74
CA SER A 197 7.21 -4.25 -0.43
C SER A 197 5.84 -3.58 -0.37
N CYS A 198 5.65 -2.50 -1.13
CA CYS A 198 4.37 -1.81 -1.31
C CYS A 198 3.33 -2.66 -2.06
N CYS A 199 3.71 -3.28 -3.19
CA CYS A 199 2.83 -4.20 -3.92
C CYS A 199 2.44 -5.40 -3.05
N ALA A 200 3.38 -5.93 -2.26
CA ALA A 200 3.05 -6.99 -1.30
C ALA A 200 2.03 -6.50 -0.26
N ALA A 201 2.20 -5.30 0.31
CA ALA A 201 1.20 -4.71 1.20
C ALA A 201 -0.17 -4.58 0.54
N SER A 202 -0.24 -4.13 -0.73
CA SER A 202 -1.46 -4.05 -1.53
C SER A 202 -2.13 -5.41 -1.78
N LEU A 203 -1.35 -6.47 -1.98
CA LEU A 203 -1.87 -7.84 -2.02
C LEU A 203 -2.47 -8.24 -0.66
N GLY A 204 -1.87 -7.83 0.44
CA GLY A 204 -2.45 -8.05 1.76
C GLY A 204 -3.70 -7.20 2.03
N LEU A 205 -3.88 -6.05 1.38
CA LEU A 205 -5.17 -5.34 1.36
C LEU A 205 -6.24 -6.13 0.61
N ALA A 206 -5.89 -6.78 -0.52
CA ALA A 206 -6.79 -7.71 -1.21
C ALA A 206 -7.20 -8.87 -0.30
N ALA A 207 -6.28 -9.33 0.55
CA ALA A 207 -6.49 -10.45 1.46
C ALA A 207 -7.59 -10.18 2.50
N TYR A 208 -7.94 -8.93 2.81
CA TYR A 208 -9.10 -8.65 3.66
C TYR A 208 -10.42 -9.06 3.01
N GLY A 209 -10.55 -8.91 1.69
CA GLY A 209 -11.70 -9.44 0.95
C GLY A 209 -11.74 -10.96 0.98
N VAL A 210 -10.58 -11.63 0.82
CA VAL A 210 -10.48 -13.09 0.94
C VAL A 210 -10.89 -13.55 2.34
N LEU A 211 -10.36 -12.88 3.38
CA LEU A 211 -10.67 -13.19 4.77
C LEU A 211 -12.16 -12.99 5.07
N ALA A 212 -12.78 -11.94 4.54
CA ALA A 212 -14.21 -11.73 4.66
C ALA A 212 -15.03 -12.91 4.10
N LEU A 213 -14.61 -13.49 2.96
CA LEU A 213 -15.27 -14.66 2.37
C LEU A 213 -15.05 -15.94 3.18
N ILE A 214 -13.87 -16.12 3.78
CA ILE A 214 -13.56 -17.28 4.64
C ILE A 214 -14.40 -17.25 5.92
N CYS A 215 -14.65 -16.06 6.47
CA CYS A 215 -15.40 -15.89 7.72
C CYS A 215 -16.94 -15.85 7.54
N LEU A 216 -17.47 -16.07 6.33
CA LEU A 216 -18.91 -16.13 6.05
C LEU A 216 -19.51 -17.50 6.40
#